data_AF-A0AA41VTE4-F1
#
_entry.id   AF-A0AA41VTE4-F1
#
_cell.length_a   1.000
_cell.length_b   1.000
_cell.length_c   1.000
_cell.angle_alpha   90.00
_cell.angle_beta   90.00
_cell.angle_gamma   90.00
#
_symmetry.space_group_name_H-M   'P 1'
#
loop_
_entity.id
_entity.type
_entity.pdbx_description
1 polymer ?
#
loop_
_entity_poly.entity_id
_entity_poly.type
_entity_poly.pdbx_seq_one_letter_code
_entity_poly.pdbx_strand_id
1 'polypeptide(L)'
;MSKLFSKLSGFTSRNLAGVDKAGNRYFTLQENVDGIMKEKRWVKFKAEDDPTSIPVEWICWLNGQRKKAPTDQEMAELEARRERVKLNINNAWLIYSGSLSLTHINKVSHTKTFLYPFTTN
;
A
#
# COMPACT_ATOMS: atom_id res chain seq x y z
N MET A 1 21.22 16.65 50.01
CA MET A 1 20.02 17.38 49.56
C MET A 1 20.35 18.12 48.28
N SER A 2 19.44 18.01 47.30
CA SER A 2 19.30 18.76 46.03
C SER A 2 20.50 18.85 45.07
N LYS A 3 20.62 17.88 44.15
CA LYS A 3 21.28 18.10 42.86
C LYS A 3 20.31 18.88 41.96
N LEU A 4 20.61 20.16 41.82
CA LEU A 4 19.95 21.12 40.95
C LEU A 4 19.98 20.66 39.48
N PHE A 5 18.82 20.79 38.86
CA PHE A 5 18.51 20.89 37.44
C PHE A 5 19.71 21.03 36.49
N SER A 6 19.85 20.06 35.58
CA SER A 6 20.32 20.32 34.21
C SER A 6 19.40 19.60 33.24
N LYS A 7 18.16 20.09 33.13
CA LYS A 7 17.30 19.83 31.98
C LYS A 7 17.89 20.59 30.80
N LEU A 8 18.99 20.07 30.25
CA LEU A 8 19.57 20.50 28.99
C LEU A 8 18.51 20.24 27.92
N SER A 9 17.79 21.30 27.55
CA SER A 9 16.86 21.28 26.44
C SER A 9 17.67 21.03 25.16
N GLY A 10 17.75 19.76 24.76
CA GLY A 10 18.24 19.40 23.44
C GLY A 10 17.50 20.25 22.40
N PHE A 11 18.25 20.83 21.47
CA PHE A 11 17.74 21.61 20.36
C PHE A 11 16.85 20.69 19.51
N THR A 12 15.56 20.64 19.84
CA THR A 12 14.57 19.76 19.21
C THR A 12 14.07 20.42 17.94
N SER A 13 14.85 20.30 16.86
CA SER A 13 14.41 20.77 15.55
C SER A 13 13.37 19.81 14.98
N ARG A 14 12.08 20.17 15.12
CA ARG A 14 10.99 19.51 14.42
C ARG A 14 11.00 19.95 12.95
N ASN A 15 11.21 19.01 12.03
CA ASN A 15 11.21 19.28 10.60
C ASN A 15 10.02 18.59 9.89
N LEU A 16 9.38 19.27 8.95
CA LEU A 16 8.35 18.70 8.10
C LEU A 16 9.04 17.94 6.96
N ALA A 17 8.88 16.63 6.94
CA ALA A 17 9.48 15.78 5.91
C ALA A 17 8.66 15.79 4.61
N GLY A 18 7.33 15.90 4.70
CA GLY A 18 6.45 15.97 3.54
C GLY A 18 4.99 15.76 3.89
N VAL A 19 4.16 15.77 2.84
CA VAL A 19 2.71 15.60 2.92
C VAL A 19 2.29 14.60 1.85
N ASP A 20 1.45 13.63 2.19
CA ASP A 20 0.91 12.71 1.19
C ASP A 20 -0.35 13.26 0.49
N LYS A 21 -0.85 12.51 -0.49
CA LYS A 21 -2.06 12.83 -1.25
C LYS A 21 -3.32 12.93 -0.38
N ALA A 22 -3.37 12.19 0.74
CA ALA A 22 -4.46 12.26 1.71
C ALA A 22 -4.35 13.52 2.61
N GLY A 23 -3.21 14.20 2.59
CA GLY A 23 -2.92 15.39 3.39
C GLY A 23 -2.32 15.06 4.76
N ASN A 24 -1.89 13.82 5.00
CA ASN A 24 -1.17 13.45 6.21
C ASN A 24 0.21 14.08 6.19
N ARG A 25 0.63 14.63 7.34
CA ARG A 25 1.90 15.34 7.47
C ARG A 25 2.91 14.49 8.22
N TYR A 26 4.10 14.36 7.65
CA TYR A 26 5.17 13.53 8.18
C TYR A 26 6.27 14.40 8.76
N PHE A 27 6.76 14.05 9.93
CA PHE A 27 7.72 14.85 10.68
C PHE A 27 8.93 14.04 11.11
N THR A 28 10.06 14.73 11.23
CA THR A 28 11.26 14.22 11.87
C THR A 28 11.66 15.08 13.07
N LEU A 29 12.29 14.44 14.04
CA LEU A 29 12.95 15.07 15.16
C LEU A 29 14.28 14.40 15.40
N GLN A 30 15.34 15.19 15.46
CA GLN A 30 16.61 14.70 15.99
C GLN A 30 16.63 14.89 17.51
N GLU A 31 16.80 13.79 18.22
CA GLU A 31 16.89 13.79 19.68
C GLU A 31 18.17 13.07 20.11
N ASN A 32 18.89 13.68 21.06
CA ASN A 32 20.04 13.02 21.67
C ASN A 32 19.53 12.08 22.78
N VAL A 33 19.68 10.78 22.57
CA VAL A 33 19.32 9.75 23.54
C VAL A 33 20.62 9.04 23.92
N ASP A 34 21.02 9.17 25.18
CA ASP A 34 22.23 8.56 25.75
C ASP A 34 23.52 8.87 24.96
N GLY A 35 23.65 10.09 24.44
CA GLY A 35 24.80 10.52 23.63
C GLY A 35 24.72 10.17 22.15
N ILE A 36 23.73 9.36 21.74
CA ILE A 36 23.49 8.99 20.34
C ILE A 36 22.39 9.88 19.75
N MET A 37 22.66 10.51 18.61
CA MET A 37 21.65 11.25 17.86
C MET A 37 20.70 10.26 17.18
N LYS A 38 19.45 10.18 17.68
CA LYS A 38 18.40 9.32 17.13
C LYS A 38 17.35 10.17 16.43
N GLU A 39 17.01 9.78 15.20
CA GLU A 39 15.92 10.39 14.46
C GLU A 39 14.59 9.71 14.84
N LYS A 40 13.67 10.46 15.44
CA LYS A 40 12.27 10.06 15.62
C LYS A 40 11.44 10.53 14.44
N ARG A 41 10.52 9.67 13.98
CA ARG A 41 9.63 9.93 12.85
C ARG A 41 8.19 9.68 13.28
N TRP A 42 7.27 10.55 12.88
CA TRP A 42 5.84 10.35 13.16
C TRP A 42 4.96 11.02 12.09
N VAL A 43 3.71 10.61 12.05
CA VAL A 43 2.67 11.14 11.16
C VAL A 43 1.63 11.91 11.97
N LYS A 44 1.06 12.95 11.37
CA LYS A 44 -0.13 13.64 11.86
C LYS A 44 -1.19 13.54 10.78
N PHE A 45 -2.23 12.76 11.04
CA PHE A 45 -3.32 12.55 10.09
C PHE A 45 -4.12 13.84 9.88
N LYS A 46 -4.71 13.97 8.71
CA LYS A 46 -5.58 15.11 8.37
C LYS A 46 -7.02 14.92 8.86
N ALA A 47 -7.53 13.70 8.75
CA ALA A 47 -8.93 13.36 9.01
C ALA A 47 -9.00 12.25 10.07
N GLU A 48 -9.44 11.05 9.69
CA GLU A 48 -9.51 9.89 10.56
C GLU A 48 -8.11 9.27 10.76
N ASP A 49 -7.79 8.91 12.00
CA ASP A 49 -6.54 8.26 12.38
C ASP A 49 -6.53 6.78 11.96
N ASP A 50 -6.72 6.52 10.66
CA ASP A 50 -6.67 5.18 10.07
C ASP A 50 -5.25 4.88 9.55
N PRO A 51 -4.50 3.97 10.20
CA PRO A 51 -3.15 3.60 9.75
C PRO A 51 -3.11 2.94 8.38
N THR A 52 -4.22 2.35 7.91
CA THR A 52 -4.27 1.67 6.60
C THR A 52 -4.31 2.63 5.43
N SER A 53 -4.63 3.91 5.69
CA SER A 53 -4.64 4.99 4.69
C SER A 53 -3.23 5.49 4.32
N ILE A 54 -2.20 5.12 5.10
CA ILE A 54 -0.82 5.56 4.88
C ILE A 54 -0.21 4.80 3.68
N PRO A 55 0.35 5.50 2.68
CA PRO A 55 1.06 4.83 1.59
C PRO A 55 2.27 4.02 2.09
N VAL A 56 2.52 2.83 1.51
CA VAL A 56 3.60 1.93 1.95
C VAL A 56 4.98 2.59 1.96
N GLU A 57 5.25 3.52 1.05
CA GLU A 57 6.50 4.26 0.97
C GLU A 57 6.74 5.09 2.24
N TRP A 58 5.68 5.72 2.74
CA TRP A 58 5.69 6.45 4.00
C TRP A 58 5.76 5.51 5.19
N ILE A 59 5.13 4.34 5.15
CA ILE A 59 5.26 3.30 6.20
C ILE A 59 6.71 2.81 6.30
N CYS A 60 7.37 2.47 5.18
CA CYS A 60 8.77 2.07 5.15
C CYS A 60 9.71 3.16 5.67
N TRP A 61 9.40 4.43 5.38
CA TRP A 61 10.14 5.55 5.93
C TRP A 61 9.90 5.73 7.42
N LEU A 62 8.66 5.67 7.92
CA LEU A 62 8.36 5.73 9.36
C LEU A 62 9.06 4.61 10.14
N ASN A 63 9.12 3.40 9.58
CA ASN A 63 9.78 2.25 10.17
C ASN A 63 11.32 2.28 10.10
N GLY A 64 11.92 3.32 9.52
CA GLY A 64 13.38 3.45 9.42
C GLY A 64 14.02 2.61 8.31
N GLN A 65 13.26 1.82 7.55
CA GLN A 65 13.78 1.03 6.43
C GLN A 65 14.33 1.92 5.31
N ARG A 66 13.70 3.08 5.10
CA ARG A 66 14.12 4.08 4.12
C ARG A 66 14.79 5.28 4.82
N LYS A 67 15.94 5.73 4.32
CA LYS A 67 16.65 6.91 4.88
C LYS A 67 16.05 8.25 4.44
N LYS A 68 15.59 8.36 3.19
CA LYS A 68 15.03 9.58 2.60
C LYS A 68 13.51 9.49 2.55
N ALA A 69 12.82 10.61 2.79
CA ALA A 69 11.38 10.67 2.62
C ALA A 69 10.99 10.40 1.14
N PRO A 70 9.82 9.81 0.86
CA PRO A 70 9.31 9.67 -0.50
C PRO A 70 9.14 11.05 -1.16
N THR A 71 9.46 11.16 -2.45
CA THR A 71 9.24 12.39 -3.23
C THR A 71 7.90 12.33 -3.96
N ASP A 72 7.29 13.47 -4.22
CA ASP A 72 5.99 13.54 -4.89
C ASP A 72 6.02 12.90 -6.29
N GLN A 73 7.12 13.08 -7.02
CA GLN A 73 7.33 12.45 -8.32
C GLN A 73 7.39 10.92 -8.21
N GLU A 74 8.18 10.39 -7.27
CA GLU A 74 8.29 8.95 -7.04
C GLU A 74 6.93 8.35 -6.66
N MET A 75 6.16 9.06 -5.82
CA MET A 75 4.81 8.65 -5.43
C MET A 75 3.87 8.59 -6.64
N ALA A 76 3.92 9.56 -7.54
CA ALA A 76 3.11 9.58 -8.76
C ALA A 76 3.48 8.43 -9.71
N GLU A 77 4.76 8.15 -9.89
CA GLU A 77 5.24 7.04 -10.72
C GLU A 77 4.82 5.67 -10.16
N LEU A 78 4.89 5.50 -8.83
CA LEU A 78 4.48 4.29 -8.14
C LEU A 78 2.96 4.10 -8.19
N GLU A 79 2.18 5.17 -8.05
CA GLU A 79 0.72 5.12 -8.22
C GLU A 79 0.37 4.70 -9.66
N ALA A 80 1.00 5.30 -10.68
CA ALA A 80 0.79 4.91 -12.08
C ALA A 80 1.20 3.46 -12.37
N ARG A 81 2.22 2.93 -11.68
CA ARG A 81 2.58 1.51 -11.76
C ARG A 81 1.50 0.63 -11.14
N ARG A 82 0.99 0.98 -9.96
CA ARG A 82 -0.08 0.23 -9.27
C ARG A 82 -1.35 0.17 -10.12
N GLU A 83 -1.76 1.29 -10.70
CA GLU A 83 -2.94 1.33 -11.57
C GLU A 83 -2.77 0.45 -12.81
N ARG A 84 -1.59 0.47 -13.45
CA ARG A 84 -1.29 -0.46 -14.56
C ARG A 84 -1.37 -1.93 -14.15
N VAL A 85 -0.84 -2.28 -12.98
CA VAL A 85 -0.91 -3.66 -12.47
C VAL A 85 -2.36 -4.07 -12.18
N LYS A 86 -3.16 -3.19 -11.58
CA LYS A 86 -4.60 -3.43 -11.35
C LYS A 86 -5.35 -3.69 -12.66
N LEU A 87 -5.10 -2.88 -13.69
CA LEU A 87 -5.68 -3.06 -15.01
C LEU A 87 -5.26 -4.40 -15.63
N ASN A 88 -3.98 -4.75 -15.56
CA ASN A 88 -3.48 -6.02 -16.08
C ASN A 88 -4.14 -7.21 -15.37
N ILE A 89 -4.28 -7.15 -14.05
CA ILE A 89 -4.96 -8.17 -13.26
C ILE A 89 -6.43 -8.28 -13.67
N ASN A 90 -7.15 -7.16 -13.77
CA ASN A 90 -8.55 -7.14 -14.19
C ASN A 90 -8.72 -7.73 -15.61
N ASN A 91 -7.89 -7.31 -16.55
CA ASN A 91 -7.89 -7.85 -17.91
C ASN A 91 -7.64 -9.36 -17.93
N ALA A 92 -6.69 -9.85 -17.13
CA ALA A 92 -6.45 -11.28 -16.98
C ALA A 92 -7.70 -12.00 -16.45
N TRP A 93 -8.34 -11.49 -15.39
CA TRP A 93 -9.59 -12.05 -14.85
C TRP A 93 -10.71 -12.10 -15.89
N LEU A 94 -10.88 -11.06 -16.70
CA LEU A 94 -11.87 -11.04 -17.79
C LEU A 94 -11.58 -12.13 -18.84
N ILE A 95 -10.32 -12.29 -19.26
CA ILE A 95 -9.91 -13.36 -20.18
C ILE A 95 -10.19 -14.74 -19.59
N TYR A 96 -9.81 -14.97 -18.34
CA TYR A 96 -10.04 -16.25 -17.65
C TYR A 96 -11.54 -16.55 -17.54
N SER A 97 -12.34 -15.59 -17.08
CA SER A 97 -13.79 -15.75 -16.93
C SER A 97 -14.51 -16.00 -18.26
N GLY A 98 -14.13 -15.29 -19.33
CA GLY A 98 -14.64 -15.54 -20.69
C GLY A 98 -14.23 -16.90 -21.26
N SER A 99 -13.00 -17.36 -20.98
CA SER A 99 -12.52 -18.69 -21.37
C SER A 99 -13.26 -19.81 -20.63
N LEU A 100 -13.55 -19.61 -19.34
CA LEU A 100 -14.41 -20.50 -18.55
C LEU A 100 -15.84 -20.57 -19.12
N SER A 101 -16.40 -19.44 -19.59
CA SER A 101 -17.71 -19.42 -20.26
C SER A 101 -17.69 -20.16 -21.60
N LEU A 102 -16.67 -19.97 -22.44
CA LEU A 102 -16.55 -20.63 -23.75
C LEU A 102 -16.34 -22.15 -23.62
N THR A 103 -15.58 -22.60 -22.63
CA THR A 103 -15.39 -24.05 -22.37
C THR A 103 -16.66 -24.72 -21.86
N HIS A 104 -17.51 -24.00 -21.10
CA HIS A 104 -18.81 -24.51 -20.66
C HIS A 104 -19.81 -24.63 -21.84
N ILE A 105 -19.82 -23.66 -22.75
CA ILE A 105 -20.67 -23.69 -23.96
C ILE A 105 -20.26 -24.84 -24.89
N ASN A 106 -18.96 -25.03 -25.14
CA ASN A 106 -18.48 -26.08 -26.04
C ASN A 106 -18.71 -27.51 -25.52
N LYS A 107 -18.83 -27.72 -24.19
CA LYS A 107 -19.24 -29.02 -23.64
C LYS A 107 -20.71 -29.33 -23.90
N VAL A 108 -21.58 -28.32 -24.00
CA VAL A 108 -23.02 -28.49 -24.26
C VAL A 108 -23.27 -28.78 -25.75
N SER A 109 -22.53 -28.15 -26.67
CA SER A 109 -22.69 -28.35 -28.12
C SER A 109 -22.19 -29.70 -28.67
N HIS A 110 -21.40 -30.47 -27.90
CA HIS A 110 -21.01 -31.84 -28.28
C HIS A 110 -22.01 -32.93 -27.88
N THR A 111 -23.12 -32.59 -27.22
CA THR A 111 -24.21 -33.55 -26.91
C THR A 111 -25.27 -33.58 -28.01
N LYS A 112 -24.87 -33.82 -29.26
CA LYS A 112 -25.81 -34.08 -30.37
C LYS A 112 -25.94 -35.60 -30.58
N THR A 113 -27.06 -36.12 -30.05
CA THR A 113 -27.83 -37.26 -30.56
C THR A 113 -27.15 -38.65 -30.62
N PHE A 114 -27.40 -39.47 -29.60
CA PHE A 114 -27.61 -40.91 -29.79
C PHE A 114 -29.07 -41.22 -29.46
N LEU A 115 -29.92 -41.27 -30.50
CA LEU A 115 -31.25 -41.87 -30.41
C LEU A 115 -31.04 -43.40 -30.41
N TYR A 116 -31.33 -44.05 -29.28
CA TYR A 116 -31.46 -45.52 -29.23
C TYR A 116 -32.85 -45.92 -29.74
N PRO A 117 -32.99 -46.95 -30.60
CA PRO A 117 -34.29 -47.47 -30.97
C PRO A 117 -34.81 -48.35 -29.82
N PHE A 118 -35.90 -47.92 -29.18
CA PHE A 118 -36.71 -48.81 -28.35
C PHE A 118 -37.55 -49.69 -29.28
N THR A 119 -37.25 -50.99 -29.33
CA THR A 119 -38.15 -52.01 -29.86
C THR A 119 -38.97 -52.58 -28.70
N THR A 120 -40.27 -52.35 -28.68
CA THR A 120 -41.21 -53.08 -27.80
C THR A 120 -41.82 -54.25 -28.56
N ASN A 121 -41.91 -55.39 -27.85
CA ASN A 121 -42.48 -56.70 -28.26
C ASN A 121 -43.78 -56.62 -29.07
#